data_AF-A0A928EHZ5-F1
#
_entry.id   AF-A0A928EHZ5-F1
#
_cell.length_a   1.000
_cell.length_b   1.000
_cell.length_c   1.000
_cell.angle_alpha   90.00
_cell.angle_beta   90.00
_cell.angle_gamma   90.00
#
_symmetry.space_group_name_H-M   'P 1'
#
loop_
_entity.id
_entity.type
_entity.pdbx_description
1 polymer ?
#
loop_
_entity_poly.entity_id
_entity_poly.type
_entity_poly.pdbx_seq_one_letter_code
_entity_poly.pdbx_strand_id
1 'polypeptide(L)'
;MVTWSEVKRWNSGRLSAPLDVLIQRRRMLVEVGEDIMATEVPDWSGTAAEAAERKRQQLKEQCELLLAQVGDLIHATSAAEDGVGEVELCVNEACSMADHYSFNISDTGKVSDTLVGLMRAGLDTIEGIKDAVLSSSVGSILSNRAWGEHLHPEDAAALGLRMQVLQETQSQVDAALKKAEEVDRSYKEALDNIAKGKVSEVKDLGDSPGAAGAPPVDASTEEVASWWNSLTEEERQRMIREYHRELGNLDGIDGASRDAANRLNIAEDKERILEEMRTAKGENLEALQQRQKEIAAIEEALENAGEDGHLLLYEPATGEAGNEITHAAIAVGDIDTADHVSTYVPGMTTTVEKDMVGAVSDMQRLKQHGEQIAGNGEQVAAVAWIGYDAPPAPWEESYRGGRWDTAVASPGSAARGGESLASFQEGIFDSRRYGAGDAHMSVLGHSYGSTTSSYGMDQVRPGVIDDYAVYGSPGTLPGYDMNVPEGHMYVLKNMEDPVTLFGGGPISPLGRDPGEDPAFKSLEANKDFKLQPFEAHSTYFEEDSVALDSLSRVAVGQAG
;
A
#
# COMPACT_ATOMS: atom_id res chain seq x y z
N MET A 1 -8.83 24.46 -18.74
CA MET A 1 -8.77 23.06 -19.18
C MET A 1 -7.32 22.69 -19.10
N VAL A 2 -7.00 21.77 -18.20
CA VAL A 2 -5.61 21.37 -17.93
C VAL A 2 -5.13 20.52 -19.10
N THR A 3 -3.89 20.71 -19.55
CA THR A 3 -3.31 19.94 -20.66
C THR A 3 -2.48 18.77 -20.15
N TRP A 4 -2.26 17.76 -20.99
CA TRP A 4 -1.40 16.60 -20.64
C TRP A 4 0.02 17.05 -20.28
N SER A 5 0.55 18.05 -21.00
CA SER A 5 1.86 18.65 -20.70
C SER A 5 1.94 19.36 -19.35
N GLU A 6 0.81 19.82 -18.81
CA GLU A 6 0.72 20.41 -17.47
C GLU A 6 0.60 19.32 -16.41
N VAL A 7 -0.29 18.35 -16.61
CA VAL A 7 -0.55 17.26 -15.68
C VAL A 7 0.71 16.42 -15.42
N LYS A 8 1.53 16.14 -16.44
CA LYS A 8 2.83 15.45 -16.27
C LYS A 8 3.84 16.17 -15.35
N ARG A 9 3.59 17.41 -14.97
CA ARG A 9 4.44 18.21 -14.07
C ARG A 9 3.84 18.38 -12.68
N TRP A 10 2.64 17.82 -12.46
CA TRP A 10 2.03 17.79 -11.14
C TRP A 10 2.82 16.82 -10.26
N ASN A 11 2.84 17.14 -8.97
CA ASN A 11 3.59 16.37 -7.99
C ASN A 11 2.96 16.60 -6.62
N SER A 12 2.42 15.53 -6.04
CA SER A 12 1.72 15.53 -4.74
C SER A 12 2.65 16.03 -3.64
N GLY A 13 3.90 15.56 -3.63
CA GLY A 13 4.94 15.93 -2.66
C GLY A 13 5.28 17.42 -2.56
N ARG A 14 4.79 18.27 -3.47
CA ARG A 14 4.90 19.73 -3.32
C ARG A 14 3.91 20.33 -2.33
N LEU A 15 2.85 19.60 -1.98
CA LEU A 15 1.82 20.02 -1.02
C LEU A 15 2.16 19.63 0.43
N SER A 16 3.09 18.69 0.62
CA SER A 16 3.50 18.23 1.96
C SER A 16 4.09 19.36 2.82
N ALA A 17 5.00 20.18 2.27
CA ALA A 17 5.61 21.27 3.04
C ALA A 17 4.60 22.37 3.50
N PRO A 18 3.65 22.84 2.65
CA PRO A 18 2.52 23.63 3.13
C PRO A 18 1.68 22.93 4.20
N LEU A 19 1.42 21.63 4.06
CA LEU A 19 0.61 20.83 4.98
C LEU A 19 1.27 20.72 6.36
N ASP A 20 2.58 20.49 6.42
CA ASP A 20 3.38 20.50 7.65
C ASP A 20 3.24 21.81 8.42
N VAL A 21 3.30 22.94 7.70
CA VAL A 21 3.13 24.26 8.31
C VAL A 21 1.73 24.40 8.90
N LEU A 22 0.69 23.96 8.20
CA LEU A 22 -0.68 24.02 8.70
C LEU A 22 -0.87 23.14 9.94
N ILE A 23 -0.35 21.92 9.95
CA ILE A 23 -0.39 21.00 11.08
C ILE A 23 0.30 21.62 12.31
N GLN A 24 1.50 22.17 12.15
CA GLN A 24 2.21 22.85 13.23
C GLN A 24 1.43 24.05 13.77
N ARG A 25 0.78 24.82 12.88
CA ARG A 25 -0.07 25.95 13.27
C ARG A 25 -1.30 25.51 14.04
N ARG A 26 -1.93 24.39 13.66
CA ARG A 26 -3.07 23.83 14.39
C ARG A 26 -2.67 23.47 15.81
N ARG A 27 -1.62 22.66 15.99
CA ARG A 27 -1.13 22.24 17.32
C ARG A 27 -0.87 23.46 18.23
N MET A 28 -0.17 24.47 17.70
CA MET A 28 0.07 25.73 18.41
C MET A 28 -1.22 26.48 18.79
N LEU A 29 -2.22 26.51 17.91
CA LEU A 29 -3.49 27.18 18.18
C LEU A 29 -4.30 26.46 19.27
N VAL A 30 -4.24 25.13 19.34
CA VAL A 30 -4.85 24.33 20.42
C VAL A 30 -4.17 24.67 21.75
N GLU A 31 -2.84 24.59 21.81
CA GLU A 31 -2.06 24.92 23.02
C GLU A 31 -2.36 26.35 23.52
N VAL A 32 -2.35 27.34 22.63
CA VAL A 32 -2.67 28.74 22.97
C VAL A 32 -4.12 28.87 23.46
N GLY A 33 -5.06 28.13 22.85
CA GLY A 33 -6.45 28.10 23.27
C GLY A 33 -6.61 27.56 24.69
N GLU A 34 -5.94 26.43 24.99
CA GLU A 34 -5.92 25.82 26.31
C GLU A 34 -5.31 26.76 27.36
N ASP A 35 -4.20 27.44 27.05
CA ASP A 35 -3.58 28.44 27.94
C ASP A 35 -4.52 29.62 28.25
N ILE A 36 -5.26 30.12 27.24
CA ILE A 36 -6.26 31.19 27.42
C ILE A 36 -7.36 30.73 28.40
N MET A 37 -7.73 29.46 28.35
CA MET A 37 -8.75 28.88 29.22
C MET A 37 -8.24 28.53 30.62
N ALA A 38 -6.97 28.11 30.73
CA ALA A 38 -6.32 27.77 31.98
C ALA A 38 -5.89 29.00 32.79
N THR A 39 -5.88 30.20 32.18
CA THR A 39 -5.51 31.45 32.85
C THR A 39 -6.40 31.70 34.08
N GLU A 40 -5.80 31.64 35.28
CA GLU A 40 -6.50 31.93 36.54
C GLU A 40 -7.10 33.33 36.53
N VAL A 41 -8.42 33.40 36.72
CA VAL A 41 -9.13 34.66 36.92
C VAL A 41 -9.26 34.88 38.43
N PRO A 42 -8.49 35.80 39.04
CA PRO A 42 -8.60 36.07 40.47
C PRO A 42 -10.01 36.57 40.82
N ASP A 43 -10.42 36.39 42.07
CA ASP A 43 -11.74 36.82 42.56
C ASP A 43 -11.77 38.35 42.73
N TRP A 44 -11.88 39.06 41.60
CA TRP A 44 -11.94 40.52 41.50
C TRP A 44 -13.17 40.95 40.69
N SER A 45 -13.77 42.08 41.06
CA SER A 45 -15.06 42.53 40.51
C SER A 45 -15.03 44.00 40.08
N GLY A 46 -16.00 44.39 39.27
CA GLY A 46 -16.15 45.74 38.72
C GLY A 46 -15.90 45.81 37.22
N THR A 47 -15.94 47.03 36.67
CA THR A 47 -15.88 47.28 35.21
C THR A 47 -14.60 46.78 34.55
N ALA A 48 -13.48 46.79 35.28
CA ALA A 48 -12.21 46.26 34.79
C ALA A 48 -12.21 44.73 34.65
N ALA A 49 -12.80 44.02 35.63
CA ALA A 49 -12.94 42.57 35.60
C ALA A 49 -13.87 42.15 34.44
N GLU A 50 -15.00 42.82 34.25
CA GLU A 50 -15.90 42.56 33.10
C GLU A 50 -15.22 42.84 31.74
N ALA A 51 -14.37 43.87 31.66
CA ALA A 51 -13.64 44.17 30.43
C ALA A 51 -12.57 43.11 30.12
N ALA A 52 -11.88 42.61 31.15
CA ALA A 52 -10.93 41.52 31.02
C ALA A 52 -11.63 40.22 30.55
N GLU A 53 -12.77 39.87 31.15
CA GLU A 53 -13.53 38.68 30.77
C GLU A 53 -14.06 38.78 29.33
N ARG A 54 -14.60 39.94 28.93
CA ARG A 54 -14.98 40.18 27.53
C ARG A 54 -13.80 40.01 26.58
N LYS A 55 -12.61 40.45 26.98
CA LYS A 55 -11.41 40.31 26.14
C LYS A 55 -10.93 38.87 26.05
N ARG A 56 -11.01 38.11 27.15
CA ARG A 56 -10.72 36.67 27.20
C ARG A 56 -11.66 35.89 26.28
N GLN A 57 -12.96 36.17 26.35
CA GLN A 57 -13.95 35.55 25.46
C GLN A 57 -13.71 35.90 23.98
N GLN A 58 -13.37 37.15 23.66
CA GLN A 58 -12.98 37.53 22.30
C GLN A 58 -11.74 36.81 21.80
N LEU A 59 -10.75 36.56 22.68
CA LEU A 59 -9.55 35.79 22.32
C LEU A 59 -9.91 34.32 22.07
N LYS A 60 -10.78 33.73 22.90
CA LYS A 60 -11.33 32.37 22.66
C LYS A 60 -12.01 32.28 21.29
N GLU A 61 -12.95 33.18 20.99
CA GLU A 61 -13.69 33.19 19.71
C GLU A 61 -12.75 33.38 18.50
N GLN A 62 -11.67 34.17 18.67
CA GLN A 62 -10.64 34.33 17.63
C GLN A 62 -9.81 33.07 17.44
N CYS A 63 -9.41 32.39 18.52
CA CYS A 63 -8.71 31.11 18.46
C CYS A 63 -9.58 30.04 17.79
N GLU A 64 -10.86 29.94 18.16
CA GLU A 64 -11.82 29.03 17.53
C GLU A 64 -11.93 29.29 16.02
N LEU A 65 -12.13 30.54 15.60
CA LEU A 65 -12.20 30.87 14.16
C LEU A 65 -10.91 30.49 13.41
N LEU A 66 -9.74 30.72 14.01
CA LEU A 66 -8.46 30.35 13.41
C LEU A 66 -8.29 28.83 13.35
N LEU A 67 -8.71 28.09 14.38
CA LEU A 67 -8.72 26.63 14.38
C LEU A 67 -9.61 26.07 13.27
N ALA A 68 -10.81 26.62 13.08
CA ALA A 68 -11.69 26.26 11.97
C ALA A 68 -11.03 26.49 10.61
N GLN A 69 -10.42 27.67 10.42
CA GLN A 69 -9.73 28.02 9.17
C GLN A 69 -8.55 27.10 8.88
N VAL A 70 -7.72 26.81 9.89
CA VAL A 70 -6.56 25.94 9.72
C VAL A 70 -7.00 24.48 9.50
N GLY A 71 -8.01 24.00 10.22
CA GLY A 71 -8.57 22.65 10.02
C GLY A 71 -9.11 22.44 8.60
N ASP A 72 -9.92 23.39 8.11
CA ASP A 72 -10.44 23.31 6.73
C ASP A 72 -9.32 23.42 5.68
N LEU A 73 -8.24 24.17 5.95
CA LEU A 73 -7.06 24.24 5.08
C LEU A 73 -6.27 22.92 5.05
N ILE A 74 -6.09 22.28 6.20
CA ILE A 74 -5.43 20.95 6.31
C ILE A 74 -6.22 19.95 5.47
N HIS A 75 -7.53 19.83 5.71
CA HIS A 75 -8.39 18.89 4.97
C HIS A 75 -8.36 19.16 3.46
N ALA A 76 -8.56 20.41 3.03
CA ALA A 76 -8.56 20.75 1.61
C ALA A 76 -7.19 20.52 0.94
N THR A 77 -6.09 20.76 1.63
CA THR A 77 -4.74 20.59 1.09
C THR A 77 -4.36 19.11 1.04
N SER A 78 -4.76 18.32 2.03
CA SER A 78 -4.55 16.87 2.07
C SER A 78 -5.35 16.15 0.97
N ALA A 79 -6.62 16.51 0.78
CA ALA A 79 -7.43 15.98 -0.31
C ALA A 79 -6.88 16.37 -1.70
N ALA A 80 -6.22 17.54 -1.79
CA ALA A 80 -5.55 17.95 -3.02
C ALA A 80 -4.23 17.20 -3.26
N GLU A 81 -3.48 16.87 -2.21
CA GLU A 81 -2.28 16.03 -2.28
C GLU A 81 -2.63 14.63 -2.80
N ASP A 82 -3.63 13.99 -2.19
CA ASP A 82 -4.16 12.70 -2.58
C ASP A 82 -4.67 12.68 -4.02
N GLY A 83 -5.52 13.66 -4.35
CA GLY A 83 -6.03 13.80 -5.70
C GLY A 83 -4.93 14.03 -6.74
N VAL A 84 -3.82 14.69 -6.40
CA VAL A 84 -2.65 14.82 -7.28
C VAL A 84 -1.89 13.48 -7.37
N GLY A 85 -1.79 12.72 -6.28
CA GLY A 85 -1.20 11.37 -6.26
C GLY A 85 -1.94 10.41 -7.19
N GLU A 86 -3.28 10.39 -7.17
CA GLU A 86 -4.08 9.63 -8.13
C GLU A 86 -3.82 10.06 -9.59
N VAL A 87 -3.63 11.37 -9.82
CA VAL A 87 -3.29 11.89 -11.15
C VAL A 87 -1.90 11.41 -11.58
N GLU A 88 -0.92 11.40 -10.69
CA GLU A 88 0.42 10.85 -10.95
C GLU A 88 0.37 9.35 -11.28
N LEU A 89 -0.44 8.57 -10.56
CA LEU A 89 -0.68 7.16 -10.85
C LEU A 89 -1.23 6.96 -12.28
N CYS A 90 -2.35 7.61 -12.62
CA CYS A 90 -2.92 7.50 -13.98
C CYS A 90 -1.95 7.99 -15.07
N VAL A 91 -1.12 8.99 -14.77
CA VAL A 91 -0.09 9.48 -15.70
C VAL A 91 0.98 8.43 -15.92
N ASN A 92 1.47 7.80 -14.85
CA ASN A 92 2.51 6.79 -14.92
C ASN A 92 2.01 5.54 -15.64
N GLU A 93 0.82 5.04 -15.34
CA GLU A 93 0.17 3.95 -16.09
C GLU A 93 0.10 4.28 -17.58
N ALA A 94 -0.45 5.46 -17.94
CA ALA A 94 -0.56 5.87 -19.34
C ALA A 94 0.82 6.00 -20.02
N CYS A 95 1.84 6.49 -19.32
CA CYS A 95 3.20 6.61 -19.87
C CYS A 95 3.86 5.24 -20.02
N SER A 96 3.76 4.35 -19.03
CA SER A 96 4.28 2.99 -19.07
C SER A 96 3.67 2.19 -20.23
N MET A 97 2.34 2.23 -20.38
CA MET A 97 1.66 1.62 -21.51
C MET A 97 2.11 2.23 -22.85
N ALA A 98 2.21 3.56 -22.92
CA ALA A 98 2.63 4.24 -24.15
C ALA A 98 4.08 3.89 -24.51
N ASP A 99 5.00 3.85 -23.56
CA ASP A 99 6.41 3.53 -23.78
C ASP A 99 6.57 2.06 -24.19
N HIS A 100 5.90 1.14 -23.49
CA HIS A 100 5.91 -0.29 -23.81
C HIS A 100 5.46 -0.57 -25.25
N TYR A 101 4.35 0.05 -25.66
CA TYR A 101 3.83 -0.10 -27.01
C TYR A 101 4.38 0.94 -27.99
N SER A 102 5.30 1.82 -27.58
CA SER A 102 5.81 2.91 -28.41
C SER A 102 4.71 3.79 -29.04
N PHE A 103 3.64 4.05 -28.29
CA PHE A 103 2.62 5.03 -28.64
C PHE A 103 3.11 6.45 -28.38
N ASN A 104 2.51 7.43 -29.06
CA ASN A 104 2.77 8.84 -28.84
C ASN A 104 1.56 9.53 -28.21
N ILE A 105 1.75 10.15 -27.04
CA ILE A 105 0.76 11.02 -26.38
C ILE A 105 1.12 12.48 -26.67
N SER A 106 0.22 13.20 -27.34
CA SER A 106 0.40 14.63 -27.64
C SER A 106 0.21 15.54 -26.41
N ASP A 107 0.59 16.82 -26.52
CA ASP A 107 0.45 17.81 -25.44
C ASP A 107 -1.00 17.99 -24.94
N THR A 108 -1.99 17.68 -25.78
CA THR A 108 -3.42 17.73 -25.41
C THR A 108 -3.97 16.40 -24.90
N GLY A 109 -3.14 15.36 -24.77
CA GLY A 109 -3.55 14.04 -24.30
C GLY A 109 -4.08 13.08 -25.37
N LYS A 110 -3.97 13.42 -26.66
CA LYS A 110 -4.36 12.48 -27.71
C LYS A 110 -3.28 11.41 -27.89
N VAL A 111 -3.65 10.15 -27.72
CA VAL A 111 -2.81 8.97 -27.94
C VAL A 111 -2.88 8.55 -29.41
N SER A 112 -1.72 8.22 -29.97
CA SER A 112 -1.60 7.84 -31.38
C SER A 112 -0.56 6.77 -31.56
N ASP A 113 -0.87 5.81 -32.44
CA ASP A 113 0.06 4.77 -32.83
C ASP A 113 0.81 5.19 -34.10
N THR A 114 2.09 5.51 -33.93
CA THR A 114 2.98 5.95 -35.01
C THR A 114 3.22 4.82 -36.03
N LEU A 115 3.26 3.56 -35.61
CA LEU A 115 3.43 2.40 -36.49
C LEU A 115 2.21 2.18 -37.38
N VAL A 116 0.99 2.29 -36.82
CA VAL A 116 -0.26 2.20 -37.61
C VAL A 116 -0.43 3.41 -38.52
N GLY A 117 -0.01 4.60 -38.09
CA GLY A 117 0.05 5.79 -38.93
C GLY A 117 0.94 5.61 -40.17
N LEU A 118 2.15 5.07 -39.98
CA LEU A 118 3.09 4.75 -41.05
C LEU A 118 2.59 3.63 -41.98
N MET A 119 1.94 2.59 -41.43
CA MET A 119 1.33 1.52 -42.23
C MET A 119 0.15 2.03 -43.09
N ARG A 120 -0.68 2.94 -42.56
CA ARG A 120 -1.81 3.54 -43.29
C ARG A 120 -1.36 4.58 -44.33
N ALA A 121 -0.22 5.24 -44.12
CA ALA A 121 0.30 6.25 -45.05
C ALA A 121 0.86 5.67 -46.35
N GLY A 122 1.14 4.36 -46.40
CA GLY A 122 1.58 3.66 -47.61
C GLY A 122 3.05 3.94 -47.99
N LEU A 123 3.85 2.88 -47.95
CA LEU A 123 5.03 2.57 -48.78
C LEU A 123 5.57 3.72 -49.67
N ASP A 124 6.75 4.26 -49.31
CA ASP A 124 7.72 4.68 -50.35
C ASP A 124 9.20 4.76 -49.90
N THR A 125 9.56 4.54 -48.63
CA THR A 125 10.99 4.36 -48.27
C THR A 125 11.18 3.30 -47.18
N ILE A 126 11.69 2.14 -47.60
CA ILE A 126 12.00 0.93 -46.80
C ILE A 126 13.11 1.18 -45.74
N GLU A 127 13.85 2.29 -45.81
CA GLU A 127 14.95 2.59 -44.87
C GLU A 127 14.46 3.16 -43.52
N GLY A 128 13.46 4.06 -43.50
CA GLY A 128 13.02 4.69 -42.25
C GLY A 128 12.26 3.76 -41.29
N ILE A 129 11.63 2.72 -41.82
CA ILE A 129 10.91 1.70 -41.02
C ILE A 129 11.91 0.76 -40.33
N LYS A 130 13.07 0.49 -40.95
CA LYS A 130 14.08 -0.40 -40.36
C LYS A 130 14.67 0.16 -39.08
N ASP A 131 15.00 1.45 -39.05
CA ASP A 131 15.62 2.05 -37.86
C ASP A 131 14.64 2.16 -36.68
N ALA A 132 13.34 2.39 -36.93
CA ALA A 132 12.31 2.45 -35.87
C ALA A 132 11.86 1.06 -35.37
N VAL A 133 11.89 0.04 -36.23
CA VAL A 133 11.50 -1.34 -35.88
C VAL A 133 12.65 -2.10 -35.22
N LEU A 134 13.91 -1.73 -35.49
CA LEU A 134 15.08 -2.36 -34.85
C LEU A 134 15.37 -1.83 -33.44
N SER A 135 14.80 -0.69 -33.04
CA SER A 135 14.97 -0.09 -31.71
C SER A 135 13.82 -0.37 -30.73
N SER A 136 12.72 -0.96 -31.20
CA SER A 136 11.59 -1.39 -30.36
C SER A 136 11.59 -2.91 -30.20
N SER A 137 11.03 -3.43 -29.11
CA SER A 137 10.83 -4.87 -28.84
C SER A 137 10.05 -5.63 -29.93
N VAL A 138 9.56 -4.90 -30.94
CA VAL A 138 8.82 -5.33 -32.14
C VAL A 138 9.70 -5.96 -33.23
N GLY A 139 11.03 -5.89 -33.10
CA GLY A 139 11.97 -6.46 -34.08
C GLY A 139 11.73 -7.95 -34.43
N SER A 140 11.05 -8.71 -33.56
CA SER A 140 10.72 -10.13 -33.78
C SER A 140 9.40 -10.38 -34.54
N ILE A 141 8.45 -9.45 -34.52
CA ILE A 141 7.12 -9.62 -35.17
C ILE A 141 7.20 -9.27 -36.66
N LEU A 142 7.97 -8.25 -37.02
CA LEU A 142 8.07 -7.78 -38.40
C LEU A 142 9.26 -8.38 -39.18
N SER A 143 10.20 -9.04 -38.49
CA SER A 143 11.28 -9.77 -39.17
C SER A 143 10.85 -11.20 -39.49
N ASN A 144 10.65 -11.45 -40.80
CA ASN A 144 10.29 -12.72 -41.43
C ASN A 144 8.83 -13.19 -41.27
N ARG A 145 7.91 -12.51 -41.98
CA ARG A 145 6.90 -13.10 -42.91
C ARG A 145 5.65 -12.22 -43.00
N ALA A 146 5.59 -11.31 -43.99
CA ALA A 146 4.37 -11.01 -44.74
C ALA A 146 4.63 -9.87 -45.74
N TRP A 147 4.79 -10.20 -47.02
CA TRP A 147 4.47 -9.29 -48.11
C TRP A 147 3.62 -10.04 -49.16
N GLY A 148 2.60 -10.76 -48.67
CA GLY A 148 1.60 -11.47 -49.45
C GLY A 148 0.22 -11.20 -48.87
N GLU A 149 -0.80 -11.15 -49.73
CA GLU A 149 -2.10 -10.47 -49.57
C GLU A 149 -2.96 -10.75 -48.31
N HIS A 150 -2.59 -11.61 -47.35
CA HIS A 150 -3.39 -11.92 -46.15
C HIS A 150 -2.49 -11.95 -44.90
N LEU A 151 -2.84 -11.16 -43.85
CA LEU A 151 -2.21 -11.22 -42.52
C LEU A 151 -2.41 -12.62 -41.92
N HIS A 152 -1.37 -13.18 -41.29
CA HIS A 152 -1.52 -14.42 -40.52
C HIS A 152 -2.40 -14.18 -39.27
N PRO A 153 -3.14 -15.19 -38.78
CA PRO A 153 -4.04 -15.03 -37.63
C PRO A 153 -3.37 -14.51 -36.36
N GLU A 154 -2.10 -14.88 -36.13
CA GLU A 154 -1.29 -14.42 -35.00
C GLU A 154 -0.96 -12.92 -35.09
N ASP A 155 -0.63 -12.43 -36.29
CA ASP A 155 -0.39 -10.99 -36.54
C ASP A 155 -1.68 -10.16 -36.42
N ALA A 156 -2.82 -10.72 -36.85
CA ALA A 156 -4.12 -10.08 -36.70
C ALA A 156 -4.55 -9.98 -35.23
N ALA A 157 -4.24 -11.00 -34.41
CA ALA A 157 -4.47 -10.98 -32.97
C ALA A 157 -3.56 -9.96 -32.26
N ALA A 158 -2.27 -9.90 -32.62
CA ALA A 158 -1.33 -8.91 -32.09
C ALA A 158 -1.72 -7.46 -32.43
N LEU A 159 -2.19 -7.20 -33.66
CA LEU A 159 -2.71 -5.89 -34.05
C LEU A 159 -4.02 -5.55 -33.30
N GLY A 160 -4.88 -6.54 -33.08
CA GLY A 160 -6.10 -6.40 -32.29
C GLY A 160 -5.81 -6.00 -30.84
N LEU A 161 -4.87 -6.68 -30.19
CA LEU A 161 -4.40 -6.34 -28.84
C LEU A 161 -3.81 -4.92 -28.80
N ARG A 162 -2.94 -4.57 -29.75
CA ARG A 162 -2.36 -3.22 -29.83
C ARG A 162 -3.42 -2.13 -29.99
N MET A 163 -4.47 -2.38 -30.77
CA MET A 163 -5.60 -1.44 -30.90
C MET A 163 -6.43 -1.31 -29.61
N GLN A 164 -6.58 -2.41 -28.86
CA GLN A 164 -7.24 -2.40 -27.56
C GLN A 164 -6.43 -1.59 -26.55
N VAL A 165 -5.12 -1.86 -26.43
CA VAL A 165 -4.23 -1.13 -25.54
C VAL A 165 -4.16 0.35 -25.92
N LEU A 166 -4.15 0.70 -27.22
CA LEU A 166 -4.22 2.11 -27.64
C LEU A 166 -5.47 2.84 -27.10
N GLN A 167 -6.62 2.16 -27.06
CA GLN A 167 -7.86 2.71 -26.51
C GLN A 167 -7.80 2.81 -24.98
N GLU A 168 -7.21 1.82 -24.33
CA GLU A 168 -7.01 1.79 -22.88
C GLU A 168 -6.05 2.88 -22.42
N THR A 169 -4.91 3.06 -23.09
CA THR A 169 -4.00 4.20 -22.86
C THR A 169 -4.71 5.53 -23.06
N GLN A 170 -5.57 5.67 -24.08
CA GLN A 170 -6.37 6.89 -24.25
C GLN A 170 -7.34 7.10 -23.09
N SER A 171 -7.98 6.03 -22.59
CA SER A 171 -8.86 6.09 -21.42
C SER A 171 -8.11 6.54 -20.17
N GLN A 172 -6.88 6.06 -19.96
CA GLN A 172 -6.05 6.47 -18.83
C GLN A 172 -5.63 7.94 -18.91
N VAL A 173 -5.25 8.41 -20.10
CA VAL A 173 -4.97 9.84 -20.32
C VAL A 173 -6.20 10.71 -20.04
N ASP A 174 -7.38 10.30 -20.53
CA ASP A 174 -8.62 11.03 -20.30
C ASP A 174 -9.02 11.03 -18.82
N ALA A 175 -8.80 9.92 -18.11
CA ALA A 175 -9.03 9.79 -16.66
C ALA A 175 -8.12 10.74 -15.87
N ALA A 176 -6.82 10.74 -16.16
CA ALA A 176 -5.86 11.65 -15.52
C ALA A 176 -6.23 13.13 -15.71
N LEU A 177 -6.59 13.54 -16.94
CA LEU A 177 -7.00 14.91 -17.23
C LEU A 177 -8.29 15.30 -16.48
N LYS A 178 -9.26 14.39 -16.43
CA LYS A 178 -10.52 14.61 -15.71
C LYS A 178 -10.28 14.74 -14.20
N LYS A 179 -9.51 13.82 -13.60
CA LYS A 179 -9.17 13.89 -12.17
C LYS A 179 -8.41 15.16 -11.86
N ALA A 180 -7.44 15.56 -12.69
CA ALA A 180 -6.73 16.83 -12.52
C ALA A 180 -7.67 18.05 -12.49
N GLU A 181 -8.65 18.12 -13.39
CA GLU A 181 -9.65 19.20 -13.39
C GLU A 181 -10.56 19.17 -12.15
N GLU A 182 -10.90 17.97 -11.67
CA GLU A 182 -11.68 17.80 -10.44
C GLU A 182 -10.92 18.30 -9.22
N VAL A 183 -9.64 17.92 -9.07
CA VAL A 183 -8.75 18.32 -7.97
C VAL A 183 -8.52 19.84 -7.96
N ASP A 184 -8.12 20.44 -9.09
CA ASP A 184 -7.87 21.90 -9.17
C ASP A 184 -9.12 22.71 -8.79
N ARG A 185 -10.29 22.29 -9.30
CA ARG A 185 -11.56 22.94 -9.00
C ARG A 185 -11.94 22.79 -7.52
N SER A 186 -11.89 21.57 -6.98
CA SER A 186 -12.26 21.31 -5.59
C SER A 186 -11.36 22.07 -4.63
N TYR A 187 -10.04 22.07 -4.87
CA TYR A 187 -9.10 22.79 -4.02
C TYR A 187 -9.31 24.31 -4.10
N LYS A 188 -9.49 24.85 -5.30
CA LYS A 188 -9.83 26.28 -5.49
C LYS A 188 -11.12 26.66 -4.76
N GLU A 189 -12.17 25.85 -4.88
CA GLU A 189 -13.46 26.12 -4.21
C GLU A 189 -13.33 26.11 -2.69
N ALA A 190 -12.56 25.17 -2.13
CA ALA A 190 -12.26 25.12 -0.71
C ALA A 190 -11.51 26.38 -0.24
N LEU A 191 -10.42 26.75 -0.92
CA LEU A 191 -9.65 27.96 -0.61
C LEU A 191 -10.51 29.24 -0.69
N ASP A 192 -11.38 29.34 -1.70
CA ASP A 192 -12.30 30.47 -1.87
C ASP A 192 -13.36 30.54 -0.75
N ASN A 193 -13.82 29.40 -0.24
CA ASN A 193 -14.78 29.35 0.87
C ASN A 193 -14.13 29.78 2.19
N ILE A 194 -12.94 29.24 2.48
CA ILE A 194 -12.13 29.60 3.66
C ILE A 194 -11.80 31.09 3.66
N ALA A 195 -11.38 31.64 2.51
CA ALA A 195 -11.09 33.07 2.36
C ALA A 195 -12.32 33.97 2.58
N LYS A 196 -13.53 33.44 2.34
CA LYS A 196 -14.81 34.14 2.62
C LYS A 196 -15.30 33.94 4.06
N GLY A 197 -14.53 33.25 4.91
CA GLY A 197 -14.92 32.93 6.28
C GLY A 197 -16.03 31.89 6.40
N LYS A 198 -16.31 31.14 5.32
CA LYS A 198 -17.22 29.99 5.35
C LYS A 198 -16.44 28.78 5.81
N VAL A 199 -16.27 28.67 7.13
CA VAL A 199 -15.50 27.59 7.76
C VAL A 199 -16.39 26.71 8.62
N SER A 200 -15.91 25.49 8.86
CA SER A 200 -16.55 24.51 9.73
C SER A 200 -16.70 25.04 11.17
N GLU A 201 -17.74 24.63 11.89
CA GLU A 201 -18.08 25.16 13.22
C GLU A 201 -17.30 24.45 14.34
N VAL A 202 -16.44 25.18 15.06
CA VAL A 202 -15.71 24.72 16.27
C VAL A 202 -16.61 24.88 17.49
N LYS A 203 -16.96 23.79 18.16
CA LYS A 203 -17.86 23.85 19.33
C LYS A 203 -17.15 24.09 20.66
N ASP A 204 -15.89 23.69 20.77
CA ASP A 204 -14.98 24.03 21.86
C ASP A 204 -13.53 23.93 21.39
N LEU A 205 -12.58 24.48 22.17
CA LEU A 205 -11.15 24.46 21.85
C LEU A 205 -10.55 23.05 21.78
N GLY A 206 -11.19 22.07 22.44
CA GLY A 206 -10.88 20.64 22.31
C GLY A 206 -11.68 19.90 21.23
N ASP A 207 -12.54 20.62 20.48
CA ASP A 207 -13.44 20.13 19.42
C ASP A 207 -13.19 20.98 18.15
N SER A 208 -11.98 20.89 17.61
CA SER A 208 -11.59 21.50 16.34
C SER A 208 -12.17 20.70 15.15
N PRO A 209 -12.97 21.31 14.26
CA PRO A 209 -13.45 20.68 13.04
C PRO A 209 -12.31 20.25 12.15
N GLY A 210 -12.45 19.06 11.56
CA GLY A 210 -11.42 18.46 10.71
C GLY A 210 -10.28 17.79 11.47
N ALA A 211 -10.33 17.72 12.80
CA ALA A 211 -9.30 17.06 13.60
C ALA A 211 -9.83 16.40 14.89
N ALA A 212 -10.65 17.06 15.68
CA ALA A 212 -11.19 16.50 16.93
C ALA A 212 -12.57 15.83 16.75
N GLY A 213 -12.77 15.13 15.62
CA GLY A 213 -13.96 14.32 15.35
C GLY A 213 -13.67 12.81 15.45
N ALA A 214 -14.66 11.98 15.10
CA ALA A 214 -14.43 10.57 14.84
C ALA A 214 -13.38 10.40 13.71
N PRO A 215 -12.68 9.25 13.64
CA PRO A 215 -11.71 9.00 12.57
C PRO A 215 -12.33 9.25 11.18
N PRO A 216 -11.56 9.77 10.20
CA PRO A 216 -12.04 9.95 8.83
C PRO A 216 -12.63 8.66 8.27
N VAL A 217 -13.75 8.77 7.55
CA VAL A 217 -14.42 7.64 6.88
C VAL A 217 -14.26 7.85 5.38
N ASP A 218 -13.94 6.76 4.65
CA ASP A 218 -13.70 6.77 3.20
C ASP A 218 -12.61 7.79 2.79
N ALA A 219 -11.62 7.99 3.64
CA ALA A 219 -10.48 8.90 3.42
C ALA A 219 -9.25 8.11 2.93
N SER A 220 -8.39 8.77 2.16
CA SER A 220 -7.13 8.15 1.74
C SER A 220 -6.12 8.06 2.89
N THR A 221 -5.09 7.24 2.70
CA THR A 221 -3.98 7.08 3.66
C THR A 221 -3.24 8.39 3.92
N GLU A 222 -3.12 9.27 2.92
CA GLU A 222 -2.53 10.60 3.04
C GLU A 222 -3.42 11.53 3.90
N GLU A 223 -4.73 11.48 3.68
CA GLU A 223 -5.72 12.23 4.47
C GLU A 223 -5.76 11.77 5.92
N VAL A 224 -5.72 10.47 6.18
CA VAL A 224 -5.62 9.91 7.53
C VAL A 224 -4.32 10.35 8.19
N ALA A 225 -3.18 10.26 7.51
CA ALA A 225 -1.89 10.64 8.07
C ALA A 225 -1.83 12.11 8.46
N SER A 226 -2.32 12.99 7.57
CA SER A 226 -2.47 14.43 7.81
C SER A 226 -3.40 14.72 8.99
N TRP A 227 -4.56 14.06 9.05
CA TRP A 227 -5.50 14.19 10.15
C TRP A 227 -4.88 13.76 11.48
N TRP A 228 -4.30 12.55 11.54
CA TRP A 228 -3.70 11.99 12.75
C TRP A 228 -2.56 12.86 13.26
N ASN A 229 -1.70 13.33 12.36
CA ASN A 229 -0.62 14.24 12.71
C ASN A 229 -1.10 15.66 13.03
N SER A 230 -2.30 16.08 12.62
CA SER A 230 -2.85 17.35 13.07
C SER A 230 -3.14 17.37 14.57
N LEU A 231 -3.37 16.20 15.18
CA LEU A 231 -3.74 16.04 16.59
C LEU A 231 -2.60 16.33 17.57
N THR A 232 -2.94 16.88 18.73
CA THR A 232 -2.04 16.92 19.90
C THR A 232 -1.85 15.51 20.47
N GLU A 233 -0.86 15.33 21.34
CA GLU A 233 -0.64 14.04 21.99
C GLU A 233 -1.84 13.64 22.85
N GLU A 234 -2.41 14.58 23.60
CA GLU A 234 -3.61 14.36 24.42
C GLU A 234 -4.82 13.96 23.58
N GLU A 235 -4.99 14.57 22.41
CA GLU A 235 -6.01 14.21 21.43
C GLU A 235 -5.77 12.79 20.91
N ARG A 236 -4.55 12.44 20.48
CA ARG A 236 -4.21 11.07 20.01
C ARG A 236 -4.46 10.01 21.08
N GLN A 237 -4.04 10.26 22.31
CA GLN A 237 -4.29 9.35 23.44
C GLN A 237 -5.79 9.21 23.75
N ARG A 238 -6.57 10.28 23.61
CA ARG A 238 -8.04 10.20 23.73
C ARG A 238 -8.63 9.36 22.59
N MET A 239 -8.21 9.60 21.36
CA MET A 239 -8.66 8.86 20.18
C MET A 239 -8.37 7.37 20.31
N ILE A 240 -7.16 6.97 20.72
CA ILE A 240 -6.81 5.57 20.98
C ILE A 240 -7.76 4.96 22.02
N ARG A 241 -8.04 5.65 23.14
CA ARG A 241 -8.95 5.11 24.16
C ARG A 241 -10.39 4.96 23.67
N GLU A 242 -10.91 5.95 22.95
CA GLU A 242 -12.33 6.04 22.60
C GLU A 242 -12.69 5.39 21.27
N TYR A 243 -11.73 5.26 20.33
CA TYR A 243 -11.93 4.82 18.94
C TYR A 243 -10.90 3.75 18.50
N HIS A 244 -10.35 2.96 19.43
CA HIS A 244 -9.34 1.93 19.11
C HIS A 244 -9.79 0.91 18.05
N ARG A 245 -11.09 0.61 17.95
CA ARG A 245 -11.62 -0.30 16.92
C ARG A 245 -11.50 0.26 15.53
N GLU A 246 -11.76 1.55 15.38
CA GLU A 246 -11.65 2.27 14.13
C GLU A 246 -10.19 2.59 13.76
N LEU A 247 -9.32 2.82 14.75
CA LEU A 247 -7.93 3.24 14.52
C LEU A 247 -6.96 2.09 14.27
N GLY A 248 -7.18 0.93 14.89
CA GLY A 248 -6.22 -0.17 14.90
C GLY A 248 -5.80 -0.64 13.51
N ASN A 249 -6.73 -0.60 12.55
CA ASN A 249 -6.49 -1.01 11.17
C ASN A 249 -6.51 0.17 10.19
N LEU A 250 -6.56 1.41 10.66
CA LEU A 250 -6.66 2.59 9.80
C LEU A 250 -5.29 2.96 9.26
N ASP A 251 -5.08 2.66 7.98
CA ASP A 251 -3.84 2.96 7.27
C ASP A 251 -3.61 4.48 7.18
N GLY A 252 -2.38 4.93 7.46
CA GLY A 252 -1.99 6.34 7.60
C GLY A 252 -1.70 6.75 9.06
N ILE A 253 -2.05 5.92 10.04
CA ILE A 253 -1.66 6.08 11.45
C ILE A 253 -0.29 5.43 11.70
N ASP A 254 0.54 6.06 12.55
CA ASP A 254 1.84 5.51 12.97
C ASP A 254 1.71 4.13 13.65
N GLY A 255 2.74 3.32 13.49
CA GLY A 255 2.80 1.93 13.95
C GLY A 255 2.59 1.79 15.45
N ALA A 256 3.21 2.67 16.25
CA ALA A 256 3.05 2.67 17.70
C ALA A 256 1.59 2.92 18.12
N SER A 257 0.90 3.83 17.45
CA SER A 257 -0.51 4.14 17.73
C SER A 257 -1.45 3.02 17.27
N ARG A 258 -1.18 2.38 16.12
CA ARG A 258 -1.92 1.19 15.65
C ARG A 258 -1.74 0.02 16.62
N ASP A 259 -0.52 -0.21 17.10
CA ASP A 259 -0.23 -1.23 18.11
C ASP A 259 -1.02 -0.98 19.41
N ALA A 260 -0.98 0.25 19.93
CA ALA A 260 -1.72 0.62 21.13
C ALA A 260 -3.23 0.39 20.97
N ALA A 261 -3.82 0.77 19.84
CA ALA A 261 -5.23 0.55 19.54
C ALA A 261 -5.56 -0.95 19.39
N ASN A 262 -4.75 -1.71 18.65
CA ASN A 262 -4.99 -3.15 18.44
C ASN A 262 -4.81 -3.98 19.71
N ARG A 263 -3.93 -3.59 20.64
CA ARG A 263 -3.84 -4.22 21.96
C ARG A 263 -5.09 -4.00 22.81
N LEU A 264 -5.72 -2.82 22.70
CA LEU A 264 -7.03 -2.58 23.33
C LEU A 264 -8.12 -3.45 22.67
N ASN A 265 -8.12 -3.56 21.34
CA ASN A 265 -9.06 -4.43 20.60
C ASN A 265 -8.94 -5.90 21.07
N ILE A 266 -7.72 -6.42 21.18
CA ILE A 266 -7.47 -7.78 21.70
C ILE A 266 -7.96 -7.93 23.13
N ALA A 267 -7.70 -6.96 24.01
CA ALA A 267 -8.12 -7.03 25.41
C ALA A 267 -9.66 -7.12 25.52
N GLU A 268 -10.39 -6.27 24.80
CA GLU A 268 -11.86 -6.32 24.78
C GLU A 268 -12.39 -7.62 24.17
N ASP A 269 -11.81 -8.09 23.08
CA ASP A 269 -12.24 -9.32 22.42
C ASP A 269 -11.98 -10.55 23.29
N LYS A 270 -10.87 -10.60 24.04
CA LYS A 270 -10.61 -11.67 25.01
C LYS A 270 -11.68 -11.72 26.09
N GLU A 271 -12.04 -10.57 26.66
CA GLU A 271 -13.10 -10.50 27.68
C GLU A 271 -14.46 -10.95 27.11
N ARG A 272 -14.80 -10.48 25.92
CA ARG A 272 -16.03 -10.84 25.21
C ARG A 272 -16.09 -12.34 24.90
N ILE A 273 -15.02 -12.91 24.36
CA ILE A 273 -14.91 -14.35 24.06
C ILE A 273 -15.13 -15.17 25.34
N LEU A 274 -14.47 -14.81 26.45
CA LEU A 274 -14.62 -15.51 27.72
C LEU A 274 -16.05 -15.46 28.27
N GLU A 275 -16.77 -14.36 28.09
CA GLU A 275 -18.17 -14.25 28.49
C GLU A 275 -19.07 -15.10 27.60
N GLU A 276 -18.93 -14.99 26.27
CA GLU A 276 -19.73 -15.75 25.30
C GLU A 276 -19.54 -17.27 25.49
N MET A 277 -18.32 -17.72 25.77
CA MET A 277 -17.98 -19.11 26.02
C MET A 277 -18.71 -19.73 27.23
N ARG A 278 -19.16 -18.93 28.21
CA ARG A 278 -19.90 -19.44 29.38
C ARG A 278 -21.23 -20.09 29.00
N THR A 279 -21.81 -19.67 27.87
CA THR A 279 -23.13 -20.13 27.42
C THR A 279 -23.09 -20.82 26.06
N ALA A 280 -22.03 -20.64 25.27
CA ALA A 280 -21.84 -21.25 23.96
C ALA A 280 -21.78 -22.79 24.01
N LYS A 281 -22.24 -23.44 22.94
CA LYS A 281 -22.22 -24.90 22.74
C LYS A 281 -22.05 -25.22 21.26
N GLY A 282 -21.58 -26.43 20.97
CA GLY A 282 -21.41 -26.92 19.59
C GLY A 282 -20.49 -26.01 18.79
N GLU A 283 -20.86 -25.74 17.53
CA GLU A 283 -20.08 -24.94 16.58
C GLU A 283 -19.74 -23.53 17.10
N ASN A 284 -20.64 -22.89 17.86
CA ASN A 284 -20.36 -21.57 18.44
C ASN A 284 -19.22 -21.62 19.47
N LEU A 285 -19.14 -22.69 20.27
CA LEU A 285 -18.05 -22.86 21.24
C LEU A 285 -16.72 -23.15 20.52
N GLU A 286 -16.77 -23.95 19.46
CA GLU A 286 -15.58 -24.26 18.63
C GLU A 286 -15.04 -23.00 17.95
N ALA A 287 -15.91 -22.15 17.38
CA ALA A 287 -15.52 -20.87 16.79
C ALA A 287 -14.88 -19.91 17.81
N LEU A 288 -15.42 -19.84 19.03
CA LEU A 288 -14.84 -19.03 20.12
C LEU A 288 -13.49 -19.57 20.60
N GLN A 289 -13.34 -20.89 20.69
CA GLN A 289 -12.06 -21.53 20.99
C GLN A 289 -11.02 -21.26 19.89
N GLN A 290 -11.45 -21.26 18.63
CA GLN A 290 -10.59 -20.96 17.50
C GLN A 290 -10.07 -19.51 17.58
N ARG A 291 -10.96 -18.53 17.79
CA ARG A 291 -10.57 -17.12 17.99
C ARG A 291 -9.61 -16.94 19.18
N GLN A 292 -9.81 -17.69 20.27
CA GLN A 292 -8.90 -17.66 21.41
C GLN A 292 -7.48 -18.12 21.05
N LYS A 293 -7.33 -19.14 20.19
CA LYS A 293 -6.02 -19.60 19.74
C LYS A 293 -5.36 -18.62 18.78
N GLU A 294 -6.14 -17.99 17.91
CA GLU A 294 -5.64 -16.95 17.00
C GLU A 294 -5.07 -15.76 17.79
N ILE A 295 -5.81 -15.29 18.80
CA ILE A 295 -5.31 -14.25 19.71
C ILE A 295 -4.05 -14.72 20.46
N ALA A 296 -4.02 -15.96 20.94
CA ALA A 296 -2.83 -16.50 21.62
C ALA A 296 -1.61 -16.56 20.69
N ALA A 297 -1.80 -16.90 19.41
CA ALA A 297 -0.72 -16.90 18.42
C ALA A 297 -0.21 -15.48 18.12
N ILE A 298 -1.10 -14.47 18.09
CA ILE A 298 -0.70 -13.06 17.98
C ILE A 298 0.11 -12.64 19.21
N GLU A 299 -0.35 -12.95 20.42
CA GLU A 299 0.36 -12.61 21.66
C GLU A 299 1.74 -13.27 21.72
N GLU A 300 1.85 -14.56 21.38
CA GLU A 300 3.14 -15.26 21.29
C GLU A 300 4.06 -14.66 20.21
N ALA A 301 3.50 -14.31 19.05
CA ALA A 301 4.27 -13.68 17.99
C ALA A 301 4.76 -12.27 18.38
N LEU A 302 3.97 -11.48 19.11
CA LEU A 302 4.41 -10.19 19.66
C LEU A 302 5.50 -10.34 20.73
N GLU A 303 5.40 -11.36 21.59
CA GLU A 303 6.47 -11.69 22.53
C GLU A 303 7.78 -12.03 21.80
N ASN A 304 7.68 -12.79 20.70
CA ASN A 304 8.82 -13.10 19.86
C ASN A 304 9.38 -11.85 19.19
N ALA A 305 8.54 -10.97 18.64
CA ALA A 305 8.95 -9.73 17.95
C ALA A 305 9.83 -8.82 18.82
N GLY A 306 9.66 -8.86 20.15
CA GLY A 306 10.46 -8.12 21.12
C GLY A 306 9.83 -6.79 21.54
N GLU A 307 10.59 -5.94 22.24
CA GLU A 307 10.09 -4.67 22.80
C GLU A 307 9.61 -3.69 21.72
N ASP A 308 10.23 -3.72 20.53
CA ASP A 308 9.86 -2.89 19.38
C ASP A 308 8.87 -3.58 18.43
N GLY A 309 8.15 -4.60 18.91
CA GLY A 309 7.15 -5.31 18.12
C GLY A 309 5.81 -4.59 18.08
N HIS A 310 5.33 -4.22 16.88
CA HIS A 310 4.06 -3.50 16.68
C HIS A 310 3.00 -4.38 16.01
N LEU A 311 1.81 -4.45 16.59
CA LEU A 311 0.61 -5.06 15.98
C LEU A 311 -0.09 -4.04 15.06
N LEU A 312 0.22 -4.12 13.77
CA LEU A 312 -0.26 -3.15 12.77
C LEU A 312 -1.65 -3.47 12.24
N LEU A 313 -2.03 -4.75 12.20
CA LEU A 313 -3.35 -5.21 11.76
C LEU A 313 -3.86 -6.25 12.75
N TYR A 314 -5.11 -6.11 13.18
CA TYR A 314 -5.87 -7.14 13.87
C TYR A 314 -7.33 -7.10 13.41
N GLU A 315 -7.73 -8.10 12.65
CA GLU A 315 -9.05 -8.18 12.06
C GLU A 315 -9.61 -9.60 12.27
N PRO A 316 -10.48 -9.81 13.28
CA PRO A 316 -11.07 -11.11 13.54
C PRO A 316 -11.96 -11.59 12.40
N ALA A 317 -11.94 -12.90 12.14
CA ALA A 317 -12.79 -13.53 11.13
C ALA A 317 -14.28 -13.16 11.30
N THR A 318 -14.87 -12.60 10.25
CA THR A 318 -16.30 -12.29 10.14
C THR A 318 -17.08 -13.40 9.42
N GLY A 319 -16.40 -14.15 8.55
CA GLY A 319 -17.00 -15.14 7.65
C GLY A 319 -17.54 -14.53 6.35
N GLU A 320 -17.33 -13.24 6.12
CA GLU A 320 -17.65 -12.57 4.85
C GLU A 320 -16.55 -12.84 3.81
N ALA A 321 -16.87 -12.72 2.52
CA ALA A 321 -15.90 -12.96 1.47
C ALA A 321 -14.76 -11.93 1.50
N GLY A 322 -13.50 -12.36 1.62
CA GLY A 322 -12.37 -11.47 1.86
C GLY A 322 -12.07 -11.21 3.34
N ASN A 323 -12.80 -11.86 4.26
CA ASN A 323 -12.59 -11.87 5.70
C ASN A 323 -13.18 -13.18 6.28
N GLU A 324 -12.84 -14.31 5.67
CA GLU A 324 -13.26 -15.62 6.13
C GLU A 324 -12.39 -16.14 7.28
N ILE A 325 -11.13 -15.72 7.33
CA ILE A 325 -10.19 -16.01 8.41
C ILE A 325 -9.71 -14.72 9.10
N THR A 326 -9.13 -14.87 10.29
CA THR A 326 -8.54 -13.74 11.02
C THR A 326 -7.29 -13.26 10.29
N HIS A 327 -7.18 -11.94 10.11
CA HIS A 327 -6.00 -11.28 9.59
C HIS A 327 -5.21 -10.60 10.70
N ALA A 328 -3.88 -10.61 10.56
CA ALA A 328 -2.98 -9.86 11.42
C ALA A 328 -1.69 -9.49 10.70
N ALA A 329 -1.08 -8.39 11.13
CA ALA A 329 0.26 -7.99 10.69
C ALA A 329 1.08 -7.55 11.89
N ILE A 330 2.27 -8.12 12.04
CA ILE A 330 3.19 -7.82 13.14
C ILE A 330 4.52 -7.37 12.57
N ALA A 331 4.96 -6.18 12.98
CA ALA A 331 6.30 -5.70 12.70
C ALA A 331 7.29 -6.20 13.75
N VAL A 332 8.51 -6.48 13.30
CA VAL A 332 9.71 -6.61 14.10
C VAL A 332 10.57 -5.38 13.86
N GLY A 333 10.85 -4.62 14.91
CA GLY A 333 11.51 -3.33 14.81
C GLY A 333 10.52 -2.19 14.57
N ASP A 334 10.99 -0.96 14.81
CA ASP A 334 10.15 0.23 14.76
C ASP A 334 9.95 0.74 13.33
N ILE A 335 8.76 0.47 12.76
CA ILE A 335 8.39 0.94 11.42
C ILE A 335 8.26 2.47 11.32
N ASP A 336 8.17 3.20 12.44
CA ASP A 336 8.01 4.65 12.45
C ASP A 336 9.36 5.38 12.34
N THR A 337 10.47 4.67 12.61
CA THR A 337 11.82 5.26 12.63
C THR A 337 12.88 4.51 11.83
N ALA A 338 12.63 3.26 11.42
CA ALA A 338 13.59 2.49 10.63
C ALA A 338 13.98 3.17 9.30
N ASP A 339 15.20 2.95 8.83
CA ASP A 339 15.69 3.42 7.53
C ASP A 339 15.17 2.53 6.39
N HIS A 340 14.87 1.26 6.70
CA HIS A 340 14.36 0.26 5.76
C HIS A 340 13.15 -0.45 6.35
N VAL A 341 12.06 -0.56 5.59
CA VAL A 341 10.87 -1.31 5.99
C VAL A 341 10.54 -2.36 4.92
N SER A 342 10.48 -3.63 5.33
CA SER A 342 10.19 -4.74 4.42
C SER A 342 8.94 -5.50 4.83
N THR A 343 8.02 -5.74 3.90
CA THR A 343 6.78 -6.49 4.17
C THR A 343 6.80 -7.86 3.51
N TYR A 344 6.69 -8.92 4.31
CA TYR A 344 6.52 -10.29 3.85
C TYR A 344 5.06 -10.64 3.59
N VAL A 345 4.78 -11.15 2.39
CA VAL A 345 3.44 -11.58 1.95
C VAL A 345 3.44 -13.10 1.72
N PRO A 346 2.76 -13.88 2.59
CA PRO A 346 2.79 -15.33 2.55
C PRO A 346 1.86 -15.93 1.49
N GLY A 347 1.99 -17.23 1.27
CA GLY A 347 1.24 -17.99 0.26
C GLY A 347 0.01 -18.72 0.76
N MET A 348 -0.38 -19.77 0.02
CA MET A 348 -1.55 -20.62 0.30
C MET A 348 -1.50 -21.23 1.70
N THR A 349 -2.67 -21.59 2.22
CA THR A 349 -2.88 -22.29 3.52
C THR A 349 -2.44 -21.52 4.77
N THR A 350 -1.84 -20.34 4.62
CA THR A 350 -1.37 -19.53 5.72
C THR A 350 -2.52 -19.00 6.57
N THR A 351 -2.45 -19.18 7.89
CA THR A 351 -3.40 -18.60 8.85
C THR A 351 -2.69 -18.02 10.07
N VAL A 352 -3.32 -17.06 10.74
CA VAL A 352 -2.76 -16.44 11.95
C VAL A 352 -2.44 -17.46 13.04
N GLU A 353 -3.35 -18.41 13.33
CA GLU A 353 -3.12 -19.44 14.36
C GLU A 353 -1.86 -20.27 14.11
N LYS A 354 -1.62 -20.65 12.84
CA LYS A 354 -0.60 -21.66 12.52
C LYS A 354 0.76 -21.05 12.20
N ASP A 355 0.77 -19.89 11.55
CA ASP A 355 1.94 -19.42 10.83
C ASP A 355 2.50 -18.09 11.36
N MET A 356 1.72 -17.28 12.09
CA MET A 356 2.15 -15.93 12.50
C MET A 356 3.44 -15.95 13.34
N VAL A 357 3.57 -16.89 14.28
CA VAL A 357 4.77 -17.05 15.11
C VAL A 357 6.02 -17.37 14.28
N GLY A 358 5.87 -18.23 13.27
CA GLY A 358 6.94 -18.59 12.33
C GLY A 358 7.31 -17.42 11.43
N ALA A 359 6.31 -16.75 10.84
CA ALA A 359 6.51 -15.60 9.98
C ALA A 359 7.22 -14.45 10.70
N VAL A 360 6.86 -14.15 11.96
CA VAL A 360 7.59 -13.18 12.79
C VAL A 360 9.03 -13.63 13.01
N SER A 361 9.27 -14.91 13.31
CA SER A 361 10.64 -15.43 13.48
C SER A 361 11.50 -15.26 12.22
N ASP A 362 10.91 -15.46 11.04
CA ASP A 362 11.58 -15.24 9.75
C ASP A 362 11.87 -13.74 9.53
N MET A 363 10.94 -12.85 9.88
CA MET A 363 11.15 -11.40 9.83
C MET A 363 12.21 -10.92 10.80
N GLN A 364 12.37 -11.57 11.96
CA GLN A 364 13.50 -11.31 12.86
C GLN A 364 14.84 -11.64 12.20
N ARG A 365 14.93 -12.78 11.49
CA ARG A 365 16.15 -13.14 10.76
C ARG A 365 16.42 -12.17 9.61
N LEU A 366 15.38 -11.80 8.85
CA LEU A 366 15.49 -10.80 7.77
C LEU A 366 16.00 -9.46 8.32
N LYS A 367 15.42 -8.96 9.42
CA LYS A 367 15.87 -7.73 10.10
C LYS A 367 17.32 -7.83 10.54
N GLN A 368 17.68 -8.85 11.31
CA GLN A 368 19.03 -9.01 11.86
C GLN A 368 20.09 -9.14 10.77
N HIS A 369 19.79 -9.88 9.69
CA HIS A 369 20.70 -10.01 8.55
C HIS A 369 20.74 -8.74 7.71
N GLY A 370 19.59 -8.08 7.51
CA GLY A 370 19.49 -6.78 6.83
C GLY A 370 20.34 -5.70 7.50
N GLU A 371 20.28 -5.56 8.82
CA GLU A 371 21.10 -4.60 9.58
C GLU A 371 22.60 -4.87 9.43
N GLN A 372 23.00 -6.15 9.30
CA GLN A 372 24.39 -6.51 9.03
C GLN A 372 24.84 -6.12 7.62
N ILE A 373 23.94 -6.21 6.62
CA ILE A 373 24.20 -5.83 5.23
C ILE A 373 24.22 -4.32 5.05
N ALA A 374 23.20 -3.62 5.57
CA ALA A 374 23.08 -2.17 5.48
C ALA A 374 24.31 -1.48 6.12
N GLY A 375 24.70 -1.95 7.30
CA GLY A 375 25.83 -1.39 8.04
C GLY A 375 25.56 0.04 8.53
N ASN A 376 26.62 0.74 8.96
CA ASN A 376 26.58 2.15 9.39
C ASN A 376 25.57 2.53 10.52
N GLY A 377 24.94 1.54 11.15
CA GLY A 377 23.91 1.77 12.17
C GLY A 377 22.52 2.04 11.58
N GLU A 378 22.29 1.77 10.30
CA GLU A 378 20.96 1.81 9.69
C GLU A 378 20.05 0.75 10.32
N GLN A 379 18.80 1.14 10.57
CA GLN A 379 17.79 0.33 11.24
C GLN A 379 16.85 -0.31 10.23
N VAL A 380 16.51 -1.57 10.46
CA VAL A 380 15.57 -2.32 9.60
C VAL A 380 14.34 -2.70 10.42
N ALA A 381 13.16 -2.49 9.86
CA ALA A 381 11.91 -3.07 10.33
C ALA A 381 11.38 -4.08 9.31
N ALA A 382 10.83 -5.19 9.79
CA ALA A 382 10.31 -6.26 8.93
C ALA A 382 8.92 -6.70 9.40
N VAL A 383 7.94 -6.70 8.48
CA VAL A 383 6.53 -6.95 8.76
C VAL A 383 6.13 -8.33 8.28
N ALA A 384 5.63 -9.17 9.18
CA ALA A 384 4.93 -10.40 8.84
C ALA A 384 3.45 -10.07 8.60
N TRP A 385 3.00 -10.08 7.34
CA TRP A 385 1.67 -9.60 6.95
C TRP A 385 0.77 -10.76 6.50
N ILE A 386 -0.17 -11.18 7.34
CA ILE A 386 -1.25 -12.11 7.00
C ILE A 386 -2.55 -11.29 6.88
N GLY A 387 -2.67 -10.52 5.79
CA GLY A 387 -3.75 -9.55 5.58
C GLY A 387 -4.80 -9.94 4.53
N TYR A 388 -4.86 -11.21 4.12
CA TYR A 388 -5.82 -11.70 3.14
C TYR A 388 -6.16 -13.19 3.38
N ASP A 389 -7.31 -13.64 2.88
CA ASP A 389 -7.67 -15.06 2.92
C ASP A 389 -6.83 -15.86 1.91
N ALA A 390 -5.72 -16.40 2.41
CA ALA A 390 -4.87 -17.31 1.64
C ALA A 390 -5.67 -18.55 1.20
N PRO A 391 -5.68 -18.89 -0.10
CA PRO A 391 -6.50 -20.00 -0.56
C PRO A 391 -5.98 -21.35 -0.02
N PRO A 392 -6.88 -22.34 0.20
CA PRO A 392 -6.48 -23.66 0.65
C PRO A 392 -5.67 -24.39 -0.44
N ALA A 393 -4.85 -25.35 -0.03
CA ALA A 393 -4.08 -26.15 -0.99
C ALA A 393 -5.00 -27.11 -1.77
N PRO A 394 -4.85 -27.21 -3.11
CA PRO A 394 -5.75 -28.01 -3.95
C PRO A 394 -5.66 -29.52 -3.68
N TRP A 395 -4.60 -29.99 -3.01
CA TRP A 395 -4.43 -31.40 -2.64
C TRP A 395 -5.03 -31.76 -1.27
N GLU A 396 -5.29 -30.82 -0.36
CA GLU A 396 -5.90 -31.14 0.94
C GLU A 396 -7.35 -31.64 0.79
N GLU A 397 -8.09 -31.11 -0.19
CA GLU A 397 -9.48 -31.51 -0.44
C GLU A 397 -9.59 -32.79 -1.30
N SER A 398 -8.54 -33.10 -2.07
CA SER A 398 -8.45 -34.31 -2.90
C SER A 398 -8.45 -35.62 -2.09
N TYR A 399 -7.97 -35.59 -0.83
CA TYR A 399 -8.03 -36.72 0.10
C TYR A 399 -9.44 -37.00 0.65
N ARG A 400 -10.38 -36.06 0.52
CA ARG A 400 -11.79 -36.23 0.93
C ARG A 400 -12.73 -36.58 -0.24
N GLY A 401 -12.18 -36.85 -1.43
CA GLY A 401 -12.94 -37.24 -2.62
C GLY A 401 -13.73 -36.09 -3.28
N GLY A 402 -13.38 -34.84 -2.98
CA GLY A 402 -13.96 -33.64 -3.58
C GLY A 402 -13.44 -33.36 -5.00
N ARG A 403 -14.20 -32.55 -5.77
CA ARG A 403 -13.73 -31.98 -7.05
C ARG A 403 -12.54 -31.04 -6.80
N TRP A 404 -11.70 -30.87 -7.81
CA TRP A 404 -10.64 -29.84 -7.82
C TRP A 404 -11.21 -28.49 -7.41
N ASP A 405 -10.72 -27.91 -6.32
CA ASP A 405 -11.05 -26.55 -5.95
C ASP A 405 -10.38 -25.59 -6.96
N THR A 406 -11.22 -24.82 -7.66
CA THR A 406 -10.77 -23.82 -8.62
C THR A 406 -10.46 -22.46 -7.97
N ALA A 407 -10.62 -22.33 -6.65
CA ALA A 407 -10.31 -21.10 -5.91
C ALA A 407 -8.84 -20.70 -6.04
N VAL A 408 -7.90 -21.67 -6.00
CA VAL A 408 -6.47 -21.44 -6.25
C VAL A 408 -6.14 -20.96 -7.66
N ALA A 409 -7.06 -21.15 -8.61
CA ALA A 409 -6.93 -20.70 -9.98
C ALA A 409 -7.75 -19.43 -10.26
N SER A 410 -8.43 -18.87 -9.25
CA SER A 410 -9.21 -17.65 -9.37
C SER A 410 -8.37 -16.46 -8.91
N PRO A 411 -8.20 -15.41 -9.73
CA PRO A 411 -7.49 -14.20 -9.33
C PRO A 411 -8.22 -13.40 -8.24
N GLY A 412 -9.47 -13.71 -7.91
CA GLY A 412 -10.29 -12.88 -7.04
C GLY A 412 -9.74 -12.66 -5.63
N SER A 413 -9.13 -13.69 -5.01
CA SER A 413 -8.51 -13.56 -3.68
C SER A 413 -7.19 -12.79 -3.75
N ALA A 414 -6.36 -13.05 -4.77
CA ALA A 414 -5.14 -12.30 -5.01
C ALA A 414 -5.41 -10.80 -5.28
N ALA A 415 -6.47 -10.48 -6.03
CA ALA A 415 -6.85 -9.09 -6.32
C ALA A 415 -7.29 -8.34 -5.06
N ARG A 416 -8.19 -8.92 -4.25
CA ARG A 416 -8.62 -8.33 -2.96
C ARG A 416 -7.46 -8.18 -1.98
N GLY A 417 -6.62 -9.22 -1.85
CA GLY A 417 -5.44 -9.15 -1.00
C GLY A 417 -4.43 -8.11 -1.50
N GLY A 418 -4.33 -7.92 -2.81
CA GLY A 418 -3.50 -6.86 -3.40
C GLY A 418 -4.00 -5.45 -3.05
N GLU A 419 -5.32 -5.22 -3.10
CA GLU A 419 -5.94 -3.95 -2.67
C GLU A 419 -5.63 -3.65 -1.21
N SER A 420 -5.85 -4.61 -0.31
CA SER A 420 -5.51 -4.47 1.12
C SER A 420 -4.01 -4.23 1.34
N LEU A 421 -3.15 -4.90 0.57
CA LEU A 421 -1.70 -4.72 0.67
C LEU A 421 -1.27 -3.33 0.20
N ALA A 422 -1.82 -2.81 -0.91
CA ALA A 422 -1.50 -1.49 -1.43
C ALA A 422 -1.81 -0.41 -0.39
N SER A 423 -3.04 -0.42 0.16
CA SER A 423 -3.45 0.48 1.25
C SER A 423 -2.52 0.37 2.46
N PHE A 424 -2.14 -0.85 2.85
CA PHE A 424 -1.25 -1.08 3.98
C PHE A 424 0.16 -0.48 3.77
N GLN A 425 0.75 -0.67 2.59
CA GLN A 425 2.06 -0.09 2.25
C GLN A 425 2.01 1.44 2.21
N GLU A 426 0.97 2.00 1.60
CA GLU A 426 0.75 3.44 1.55
C GLU A 426 0.56 4.02 2.95
N GLY A 427 -0.18 3.34 3.83
CA GLY A 427 -0.37 3.77 5.20
C GLY A 427 0.93 3.88 5.99
N ILE A 428 1.83 2.90 5.84
CA ILE A 428 3.16 2.95 6.46
C ILE A 428 3.94 4.14 5.88
N PHE A 429 3.97 4.28 4.55
CA PHE A 429 4.68 5.37 3.88
C PHE A 429 4.18 6.76 4.32
N ASP A 430 2.86 6.96 4.34
CA ASP A 430 2.24 8.26 4.61
C ASP A 430 2.36 8.69 6.07
N SER A 431 2.20 7.74 7.01
CA SER A 431 2.33 8.02 8.45
C SER A 431 3.71 8.59 8.80
N ARG A 432 4.75 8.14 8.09
CA ARG A 432 6.15 8.55 8.29
C ARG A 432 6.49 9.93 7.76
N ARG A 433 5.69 10.50 6.84
CA ARG A 433 5.94 11.82 6.22
C ARG A 433 6.06 12.95 7.25
N TYR A 434 5.35 12.82 8.37
CA TYR A 434 5.34 13.79 9.47
C TYR A 434 6.31 13.46 10.61
N GLY A 435 7.16 12.43 10.42
CA GLY A 435 8.08 11.89 11.42
C GLY A 435 9.48 11.67 10.86
N ALA A 436 9.91 10.41 10.79
CA ALA A 436 11.25 10.04 10.33
C ALA A 436 11.52 10.33 8.85
N GLY A 437 10.48 10.57 8.05
CA GLY A 437 10.57 10.82 6.62
C GLY A 437 10.67 9.53 5.82
N ASP A 438 11.23 9.68 4.61
CA ASP A 438 11.33 8.62 3.61
C ASP A 438 12.17 7.43 4.12
N ALA A 439 11.65 6.22 3.95
CA ALA A 439 12.36 4.98 4.21
C ALA A 439 12.45 4.19 2.92
N HIS A 440 13.47 3.35 2.81
CA HIS A 440 13.51 2.37 1.75
C HIS A 440 12.43 1.30 2.00
N MET A 441 11.42 1.23 1.14
CA MET A 441 10.25 0.36 1.28
C MET A 441 10.34 -0.83 0.33
N SER A 442 10.15 -2.04 0.86
CA SER A 442 10.18 -3.26 0.02
C SER A 442 9.06 -4.25 0.33
N VAL A 443 8.66 -5.01 -0.70
CA VAL A 443 7.68 -6.11 -0.57
C VAL A 443 8.29 -7.43 -1.02
N LEU A 444 8.12 -8.47 -0.19
CA LEU A 444 8.65 -9.81 -0.39
C LEU A 444 7.50 -10.81 -0.52
N GLY A 445 7.09 -11.12 -1.75
CA GLY A 445 6.01 -12.05 -2.06
C GLY A 445 6.48 -13.51 -2.12
N HIS A 446 5.89 -14.39 -1.32
CA HIS A 446 6.18 -15.83 -1.33
C HIS A 446 5.04 -16.64 -1.92
N SER A 447 5.35 -17.57 -2.82
CA SER A 447 4.36 -18.51 -3.35
C SER A 447 3.14 -17.75 -3.91
N TYR A 448 1.91 -18.13 -3.54
CA TYR A 448 0.70 -17.38 -3.94
C TYR A 448 0.70 -15.90 -3.52
N GLY A 449 1.40 -15.57 -2.44
CA GLY A 449 1.66 -14.19 -2.02
C GLY A 449 2.44 -13.39 -3.07
N SER A 450 3.17 -14.03 -3.99
CA SER A 450 3.74 -13.35 -5.17
C SER A 450 2.66 -12.84 -6.10
N THR A 451 1.61 -13.64 -6.35
CA THR A 451 0.49 -13.22 -7.18
C THR A 451 -0.30 -12.12 -6.47
N THR A 452 -0.65 -12.30 -5.19
CA THR A 452 -1.34 -11.27 -4.38
C THR A 452 -0.56 -9.96 -4.33
N SER A 453 0.73 -10.02 -4.00
CA SER A 453 1.56 -8.81 -3.93
C SER A 453 1.72 -8.13 -5.29
N SER A 454 1.72 -8.88 -6.41
CA SER A 454 1.78 -8.27 -7.74
C SER A 454 0.53 -7.43 -8.06
N TYR A 455 -0.65 -7.79 -7.55
CA TYR A 455 -1.84 -6.92 -7.59
C TYR A 455 -1.67 -5.67 -6.72
N GLY A 456 -1.00 -5.79 -5.57
CA GLY A 456 -0.72 -4.64 -4.70
C GLY A 456 0.26 -3.66 -5.35
N MET A 457 1.32 -4.17 -5.99
CA MET A 457 2.30 -3.32 -6.69
C MET A 457 1.70 -2.59 -7.90
N ASP A 458 0.67 -3.17 -8.53
CA ASP A 458 -0.11 -2.54 -9.60
C ASP A 458 -0.98 -1.38 -9.10
N GLN A 459 -1.42 -1.44 -7.84
CA GLN A 459 -2.35 -0.46 -7.25
C GLN A 459 -1.66 0.60 -6.40
N VAL A 460 -0.49 0.30 -5.83
CA VAL A 460 0.23 1.22 -4.94
C VAL A 460 0.66 2.49 -5.67
N ARG A 461 0.60 3.64 -5.01
CA ARG A 461 1.10 4.90 -5.59
C ARG A 461 2.58 4.77 -6.01
N PRO A 462 2.95 5.32 -7.18
CA PRO A 462 4.35 5.37 -7.61
C PRO A 462 5.26 6.05 -6.58
N GLY A 463 6.40 5.42 -6.29
CA GLY A 463 7.38 5.92 -5.32
C GLY A 463 7.12 5.50 -3.87
N VAL A 464 6.05 4.73 -3.58
CA VAL A 464 5.83 4.14 -2.26
C VAL A 464 6.69 2.90 -2.03
N ILE A 465 6.94 2.10 -3.07
CA ILE A 465 7.76 0.89 -3.01
C ILE A 465 9.00 1.07 -3.88
N ASP A 466 10.17 0.91 -3.26
CA ASP A 466 11.47 1.02 -3.91
C ASP A 466 11.90 -0.30 -4.56
N ASP A 467 11.75 -1.42 -3.83
CA ASP A 467 12.21 -2.74 -4.27
C ASP A 467 11.12 -3.82 -4.06
N TYR A 468 10.91 -4.68 -5.05
CA TYR A 468 9.94 -5.78 -4.98
C TYR A 468 10.59 -7.11 -5.33
N ALA A 469 10.47 -8.12 -4.45
CA ALA A 469 10.97 -9.46 -4.73
C ALA A 469 9.90 -10.53 -4.60
N VAL A 470 9.93 -11.50 -5.52
CA VAL A 470 9.07 -12.68 -5.49
C VAL A 470 9.88 -13.97 -5.49
N TYR A 471 9.42 -14.98 -4.76
CA TYR A 471 10.12 -16.24 -4.62
C TYR A 471 9.16 -17.41 -4.39
N GLY A 472 9.52 -18.57 -4.95
CA GLY A 472 8.59 -19.70 -5.08
C GLY A 472 7.32 -19.36 -5.87
N SER A 473 7.36 -18.32 -6.72
CA SER A 473 6.17 -17.74 -7.35
C SER A 473 5.52 -18.69 -8.37
N PRO A 474 4.18 -18.88 -8.32
CA PRO A 474 3.41 -19.54 -9.36
C PRO A 474 3.03 -18.58 -10.51
N GLY A 475 3.37 -17.29 -10.40
CA GLY A 475 3.03 -16.27 -11.38
C GLY A 475 2.77 -14.92 -10.75
N THR A 476 2.94 -13.88 -11.55
CA THR A 476 2.60 -12.49 -11.21
C THR A 476 1.71 -11.93 -12.31
N LEU A 477 0.79 -11.02 -11.97
CA LEU A 477 -0.01 -10.28 -12.95
C LEU A 477 0.86 -9.70 -14.08
N PRO A 478 0.30 -9.46 -15.29
CA PRO A 478 1.08 -9.34 -16.52
C PRO A 478 1.93 -8.07 -16.57
N GLY A 479 3.11 -8.12 -15.96
CA GLY A 479 4.40 -7.70 -16.52
C GLY A 479 4.56 -6.34 -17.20
N TYR A 480 3.85 -5.28 -16.81
CA TYR A 480 4.19 -3.91 -17.24
C TYR A 480 3.67 -2.75 -16.37
N ASP A 481 2.66 -2.94 -15.50
CA ASP A 481 2.02 -1.86 -14.71
C ASP A 481 2.27 -1.93 -13.19
N MET A 482 3.38 -2.54 -12.76
CA MET A 482 3.76 -2.46 -11.34
C MET A 482 4.44 -1.11 -11.07
N ASN A 483 3.96 -0.36 -10.09
CA ASN A 483 4.45 0.96 -9.69
C ASN A 483 5.78 0.90 -8.92
N VAL A 484 6.67 -0.01 -9.34
CA VAL A 484 8.03 -0.23 -8.81
C VAL A 484 9.05 0.29 -9.84
N PRO A 485 10.12 0.99 -9.42
CA PRO A 485 11.13 1.52 -10.33
C PRO A 485 11.74 0.48 -11.28
N GLU A 486 12.08 0.90 -12.51
CA GLU A 486 12.69 0.01 -13.51
C GLU A 486 14.00 -0.59 -12.99
N GLY A 487 14.11 -1.92 -13.01
CA GLY A 487 15.28 -2.63 -12.52
C GLY A 487 15.28 -2.91 -11.01
N HIS A 488 14.19 -2.63 -10.31
CA HIS A 488 14.02 -2.88 -8.88
C HIS A 488 13.02 -4.01 -8.56
N MET A 489 12.71 -4.84 -9.55
CA MET A 489 11.94 -6.06 -9.39
C MET A 489 12.87 -7.28 -9.46
N TYR A 490 12.72 -8.21 -8.51
CA TYR A 490 13.62 -9.35 -8.35
C TYR A 490 12.86 -10.67 -8.23
N VAL A 491 13.46 -11.74 -8.73
CA VAL A 491 12.92 -13.09 -8.64
C VAL A 491 13.96 -14.06 -8.12
N LEU A 492 13.61 -14.82 -7.09
CA LEU A 492 14.42 -15.94 -6.62
C LEU A 492 13.75 -17.24 -7.05
N LYS A 493 14.45 -18.02 -7.88
CA LYS A 493 14.03 -19.37 -8.29
C LYS A 493 14.89 -20.42 -7.60
N ASN A 494 14.28 -21.22 -6.75
CA ASN A 494 14.90 -22.46 -6.31
C ASN A 494 14.61 -23.56 -7.35
N MET A 495 15.66 -24.14 -7.96
CA MET A 495 15.54 -25.14 -9.04
C MET A 495 14.83 -26.43 -8.61
N GLU A 496 14.75 -26.71 -7.31
CA GLU A 496 14.05 -27.89 -6.76
C GLU A 496 12.61 -27.59 -6.33
N ASP A 497 12.15 -26.34 -6.45
CA ASP A 497 10.82 -25.89 -6.06
C ASP A 497 9.77 -26.25 -7.14
N PRO A 498 8.85 -27.19 -6.87
CA PRO A 498 7.90 -27.67 -7.86
C PRO A 498 6.79 -26.66 -8.16
N VAL A 499 6.63 -25.57 -7.39
CA VAL A 499 5.61 -24.54 -7.66
C VAL A 499 5.90 -23.79 -8.96
N THR A 500 7.17 -23.65 -9.31
CA THR A 500 7.60 -23.11 -10.62
C THR A 500 7.09 -23.92 -11.81
N LEU A 501 6.83 -25.23 -11.64
CA LEU A 501 6.22 -26.08 -12.69
C LEU A 501 4.71 -25.87 -12.86
N PHE A 502 4.01 -25.34 -11.87
CA PHE A 502 2.57 -25.08 -11.95
C PHE A 502 2.24 -23.71 -12.57
N GLY A 503 3.23 -22.80 -12.64
CA GLY A 503 3.05 -21.40 -13.04
C GLY A 503 3.46 -20.99 -14.47
N GLY A 504 4.22 -21.83 -15.19
CA GLY A 504 4.98 -21.39 -16.37
C GLY A 504 4.47 -21.83 -17.75
N GLY A 505 3.22 -22.30 -17.89
CA GLY A 505 2.64 -22.59 -19.20
C GLY A 505 2.10 -21.32 -19.90
N PRO A 506 1.97 -21.28 -21.24
CA PRO A 506 1.40 -20.13 -21.97
C PRO A 506 -0.06 -19.78 -21.60
N ILE A 507 -0.68 -20.52 -20.68
CA ILE A 507 -2.00 -20.26 -20.10
C ILE A 507 -1.93 -20.61 -18.60
N SER A 508 -1.49 -19.68 -17.75
CA SER A 508 -1.60 -19.78 -16.29
C SER A 508 -2.59 -18.71 -15.77
N PRO A 509 -3.64 -19.08 -15.01
CA PRO A 509 -4.58 -18.12 -14.42
C PRO A 509 -3.96 -17.15 -13.40
N LEU A 510 -2.77 -17.46 -12.89
CA LEU A 510 -2.05 -16.67 -11.88
C LEU A 510 -0.98 -15.74 -12.48
N GLY A 511 -0.97 -15.60 -13.81
CA GLY A 511 -0.12 -14.66 -14.52
C GLY A 511 1.18 -15.25 -15.07
N ARG A 512 2.14 -14.37 -15.39
CA ARG A 512 3.39 -14.72 -16.05
C ARG A 512 4.43 -15.20 -15.04
N ASP A 513 5.24 -16.18 -15.42
CA ASP A 513 6.41 -16.60 -14.65
C ASP A 513 7.43 -15.44 -14.57
N PRO A 514 7.70 -14.90 -13.36
CA PRO A 514 8.60 -13.76 -13.21
C PRO A 514 10.05 -14.07 -13.64
N GLY A 515 10.50 -15.33 -13.62
CA GLY A 515 11.85 -15.63 -14.14
C GLY A 515 11.95 -15.73 -15.67
N GLU A 516 10.84 -15.61 -16.39
CA GLU A 516 10.80 -15.43 -17.85
C GLU A 516 10.37 -14.00 -18.21
N ASP A 517 10.18 -13.12 -17.22
CA ASP A 517 9.81 -11.73 -17.41
C ASP A 517 11.07 -10.84 -17.40
N PRO A 518 11.35 -10.08 -18.49
CA PRO A 518 12.50 -9.19 -18.54
C PRO A 518 12.48 -8.05 -17.53
N ALA A 519 11.32 -7.74 -16.92
CA ALA A 519 11.22 -6.73 -15.87
C ALA A 519 11.84 -7.19 -14.55
N PHE A 520 11.99 -8.50 -14.33
CA PHE A 520 12.53 -9.08 -13.10
C PHE A 520 14.01 -9.48 -13.26
N LYS A 521 14.84 -9.05 -12.32
CA LYS A 521 16.23 -9.51 -12.16
C LYS A 521 16.25 -10.82 -11.39
N SER A 522 16.94 -11.83 -11.92
CA SER A 522 17.14 -13.10 -11.20
C SER A 522 18.18 -12.94 -10.10
N LEU A 523 17.82 -13.33 -8.88
CA LEU A 523 18.72 -13.41 -7.72
C LEU A 523 19.12 -14.86 -7.43
N GLU A 524 20.28 -15.05 -6.79
CA GLU A 524 20.75 -16.38 -6.41
C GLU A 524 19.90 -16.93 -5.25
N ALA A 525 19.35 -18.13 -5.44
CA ALA A 525 18.63 -18.86 -4.38
C ALA A 525 19.44 -20.00 -3.77
N ASN A 526 20.54 -20.46 -4.41
CA ASN A 526 21.19 -21.72 -4.04
C ASN A 526 22.70 -21.79 -4.32
N LYS A 527 23.44 -22.27 -3.31
CA LYS A 527 24.65 -23.05 -3.52
C LYS A 527 24.64 -24.46 -2.91
N ASP A 528 23.84 -24.77 -1.87
CA ASP A 528 24.01 -26.02 -1.10
C ASP A 528 22.76 -26.66 -0.45
N PHE A 529 21.51 -26.39 -0.88
CA PHE A 529 20.36 -27.11 -0.32
C PHE A 529 20.27 -28.55 -0.84
N LYS A 530 20.25 -29.53 0.07
CA LYS A 530 19.92 -30.95 -0.21
C LYS A 530 18.65 -31.32 0.55
N LEU A 531 17.50 -30.82 0.12
CA LEU A 531 16.19 -31.12 0.75
C LEU A 531 15.25 -31.82 -0.23
N GLN A 532 14.16 -32.41 0.28
CA GLN A 532 13.09 -32.92 -0.58
C GLN A 532 12.38 -31.74 -1.28
N PRO A 533 11.83 -31.90 -2.50
CA PRO A 533 11.29 -30.79 -3.31
C PRO A 533 10.28 -29.86 -2.62
N PHE A 534 9.43 -30.38 -1.73
CA PHE A 534 8.44 -29.57 -0.99
C PHE A 534 9.00 -28.89 0.26
N GLU A 535 10.08 -29.41 0.86
CA GLU A 535 10.77 -28.77 2.00
C GLU A 535 11.60 -27.57 1.52
N ALA A 536 12.08 -27.61 0.28
CA ALA A 536 12.80 -26.52 -0.38
C ALA A 536 11.94 -25.26 -0.63
N HIS A 537 10.61 -25.38 -0.63
CA HIS A 537 9.66 -24.27 -0.88
C HIS A 537 9.46 -23.36 0.35
N SER A 538 9.83 -23.82 1.55
CA SER A 538 9.58 -23.12 2.82
C SER A 538 10.87 -22.68 3.53
N THR A 539 12.03 -22.82 2.91
CA THR A 539 13.36 -22.65 3.57
C THR A 539 14.12 -21.40 3.14
N TYR A 540 13.44 -20.40 2.58
CA TYR A 540 14.05 -19.17 2.05
C TYR A 540 14.61 -18.24 3.15
N PHE A 541 14.15 -18.37 4.39
CA PHE A 541 14.63 -17.60 5.56
C PHE A 541 15.45 -18.45 6.55
N GLU A 542 15.96 -19.60 6.11
CA GLU A 542 16.90 -20.38 6.93
C GLU A 542 18.18 -19.56 7.15
N GLU A 543 18.72 -19.67 8.37
CA GLU A 543 19.95 -18.97 8.77
C GLU A 543 21.12 -19.39 7.85
N ASP A 544 21.98 -18.43 7.53
CA ASP A 544 23.11 -18.59 6.58
C ASP A 544 22.73 -19.01 5.14
N SER A 545 21.44 -18.98 4.78
CA SER A 545 21.03 -19.29 3.41
C SER A 545 21.35 -18.15 2.42
N VAL A 546 21.67 -18.52 1.18
CA VAL A 546 21.86 -17.56 0.09
C VAL A 546 20.55 -16.82 -0.23
N ALA A 547 19.41 -17.49 -0.04
CA ALA A 547 18.10 -16.88 -0.19
C ALA A 547 17.88 -15.76 0.84
N LEU A 548 18.19 -15.98 2.12
CA LEU A 548 18.14 -14.96 3.15
C LEU A 548 19.05 -13.77 2.82
N ASP A 549 20.29 -14.03 2.37
CA ASP A 549 21.20 -12.94 1.94
C ASP A 549 20.61 -12.12 0.79
N SER A 550 20.12 -12.78 -0.26
CA SER A 550 19.50 -12.13 -1.41
C SER A 550 18.27 -11.31 -1.00
N LEU A 551 17.36 -11.86 -0.19
CA LEU A 551 16.16 -11.17 0.26
C LEU A 551 16.48 -10.01 1.22
N SER A 552 17.46 -10.17 2.12
CA SER A 552 17.93 -9.08 2.97
C SER A 552 18.58 -7.95 2.17
N ARG A 553 19.27 -8.24 1.05
CA ARG A 553 19.79 -7.20 0.14
C ARG A 553 18.67 -6.41 -0.52
N VAL A 554 17.59 -7.08 -0.93
CA VAL A 554 16.38 -6.40 -1.44
C VAL A 554 15.78 -5.55 -0.33
N ALA A 555 15.64 -6.09 0.89
CA ALA A 555 15.05 -5.38 2.01
C ALA A 555 15.76 -4.05 2.34
N VAL A 556 17.07 -3.95 2.06
CA VAL A 556 17.89 -2.78 2.37
C VAL A 556 18.41 -2.01 1.14
N GLY A 557 17.83 -2.22 -0.05
CA GLY A 557 18.17 -1.44 -1.24
C GLY A 557 19.54 -1.74 -1.86
N GLN A 558 20.09 -2.94 -1.62
CA GLN A 558 21.44 -3.36 -2.04
C GLN A 558 21.45 -4.58 -2.97
N ALA A 559 20.30 -4.97 -3.54
CA ALA A 559 20.20 -6.08 -4.49
C ALA A 559 20.58 -5.69 -5.94
N GLY A 560 20.79 -4.39 -6.20
CA GLY A 560 20.96 -3.77 -7.53
C GLY A 560 22.33 -3.88 -8.19
#